data_AF-Q5W2P5-F1
#
_entry.id   AF-Q5W2P5-F1
#
_cell.length_a   1.000
_cell.length_b   1.000
_cell.length_c   1.000
_cell.angle_alpha   90.00
_cell.angle_beta   90.00
_cell.angle_gamma   90.00
#
_symmetry.space_group_name_H-M   'P 1'
#
loop_
_entity.id
_entity.type
_entity.pdbx_description
1 polymer ?
#
loop_
_entity_poly.entity_id
_entity_poly.type
_entity_poly.pdbx_seq_one_letter_code
_entity_poly.pdbx_strand_id
1 'polypeptide(L)'
;MSLVKSQKKVNSPVLGNLEKIVEFLSIKSREILAKEFYEELKEIRTPQGARLLATGQKHMSNKTILELAAMSKEARKRILELAKAEAEEVLSVIAAMEAEEE
;
A
#
# COMPACT_ATOMS: atom_id res chain seq x y z
N MET A 1 27.13 -28.36 2.42
CA MET A 1 26.26 -27.48 3.24
C MET A 1 25.80 -26.32 2.38
N SER A 2 24.62 -26.40 1.77
CA SER A 2 23.95 -25.22 1.20
C SER A 2 22.46 -25.36 1.47
N LEU A 3 22.05 -24.82 2.61
CA LEU A 3 20.64 -24.64 2.95
C LEU A 3 20.15 -23.43 2.17
N VAL A 4 19.76 -23.65 0.92
CA VAL A 4 18.88 -22.71 0.22
C VAL A 4 17.56 -22.74 0.99
N LYS A 5 17.39 -21.81 1.93
CA LYS A 5 16.14 -21.61 2.65
C LYS A 5 15.10 -21.24 1.59
N SER A 6 14.33 -22.25 1.21
CA SER A 6 13.12 -22.13 0.40
C SER A 6 12.29 -20.98 0.98
N GLN A 7 12.15 -19.90 0.21
CA GLN A 7 11.19 -18.85 0.52
C GLN A 7 9.83 -19.53 0.62
N LYS A 8 9.34 -19.68 1.84
CA LYS A 8 7.98 -20.13 2.11
C LYS A 8 7.09 -19.07 1.46
N LYS A 9 6.48 -19.39 0.30
CA LYS A 9 5.32 -18.64 -0.18
C LYS A 9 4.30 -18.69 0.94
N VAL A 10 4.17 -17.59 1.68
CA VAL A 10 3.11 -17.44 2.66
C VAL A 10 1.83 -17.22 1.86
N ASN A 11 1.25 -18.32 1.38
CA ASN A 11 -0.10 -18.37 0.83
C ASN A 11 -1.09 -18.22 2.00
N SER A 12 -1.01 -17.07 2.67
CA SER A 12 -2.02 -16.65 3.63
C SER A 12 -3.17 -16.04 2.82
N PRO A 13 -4.44 -16.48 3.04
CA PRO A 13 -5.61 -15.84 2.43
C PRO A 13 -5.65 -14.32 2.64
N VAL A 14 -5.00 -13.86 3.71
CA VAL A 14 -4.92 -12.44 4.11
C VAL A 14 -4.05 -11.62 3.15
N LEU A 15 -2.99 -12.21 2.56
CA LEU A 15 -2.12 -11.50 1.60
C LEU A 15 -2.78 -11.34 0.24
N GLY A 16 -3.56 -12.31 -0.22
CA GLY A 16 -4.32 -12.21 -1.48
C GLY A 16 -5.39 -11.11 -1.45
N ASN A 17 -5.92 -10.79 -0.26
CA ASN A 17 -6.85 -9.66 -0.10
C ASN A 17 -6.13 -8.31 -0.07
N LEU A 18 -4.87 -8.27 0.34
CA LEU A 18 -4.10 -7.02 0.36
C LEU A 18 -3.81 -6.50 -1.05
N GLU A 19 -3.62 -7.39 -2.04
CA GLU A 19 -3.43 -6.98 -3.44
C GLU A 19 -4.61 -6.16 -3.95
N LYS A 20 -5.83 -6.65 -3.72
CA LYS A 20 -7.07 -5.93 -4.07
C LYS A 20 -7.15 -4.58 -3.36
N ILE A 21 -6.83 -4.55 -2.06
CA ILE A 21 -6.84 -3.31 -1.29
C ILE A 21 -5.87 -2.28 -1.90
N VAL A 22 -4.67 -2.71 -2.27
CA VAL A 22 -3.63 -1.84 -2.83
C VAL A 22 -4.01 -1.32 -4.22
N GLU A 23 -4.79 -2.06 -5.01
CA GLU A 23 -5.29 -1.60 -6.31
C GLU A 23 -6.17 -0.36 -6.19
N PHE A 24 -6.98 -0.27 -5.14
CA PHE A 24 -7.90 0.86 -4.93
C PHE A 24 -7.25 2.07 -4.27
N LEU A 25 -6.04 1.94 -3.69
CA LEU A 25 -5.37 3.07 -3.03
C LEU A 25 -5.09 4.22 -4.01
N SER A 26 -5.58 5.40 -3.64
CA SER A 26 -5.34 6.63 -4.39
C SER A 26 -3.86 7.01 -4.47
N ILE A 27 -3.52 7.83 -5.45
CA ILE A 27 -2.18 8.43 -5.58
C ILE A 27 -1.76 9.16 -4.29
N LYS A 28 -2.70 9.89 -3.67
CA LYS A 28 -2.46 10.63 -2.43
C LYS A 28 -2.05 9.70 -1.28
N SER A 29 -2.75 8.59 -1.10
CA SER A 29 -2.38 7.58 -0.08
C SER A 29 -1.03 6.94 -0.37
N ARG A 30 -0.70 6.71 -1.64
CA ARG A 30 0.62 6.20 -2.03
C ARG A 30 1.74 7.18 -1.70
N GLU A 31 1.51 8.48 -1.84
CA GLU A 31 2.49 9.51 -1.45
C GLU A 31 2.65 9.60 0.08
N ILE A 32 1.56 9.51 0.84
CA ILE A 32 1.60 9.47 2.31
C ILE A 32 2.48 8.31 2.76
N LEU A 33 2.21 7.10 2.25
CA LEU A 33 3.01 5.91 2.56
C LEU A 33 4.48 6.09 2.17
N ALA A 34 4.76 6.72 1.02
CA ALA A 34 6.15 6.92 0.58
C ALA A 34 6.93 7.90 1.47
N LYS A 35 6.23 8.88 2.06
CA LYS A 35 6.82 9.84 3.02
C LYS A 35 7.00 9.21 4.40
N GLU A 36 5.98 8.53 4.89
CA GLU A 36 5.97 7.93 6.24
C GLU A 36 6.97 6.78 6.37
N PHE A 37 7.16 5.99 5.31
CA PHE A 37 8.04 4.81 5.31
C PHE A 37 9.23 4.96 4.36
N TYR A 38 9.80 6.16 4.29
CA TYR A 38 10.94 6.45 3.41
C TYR A 38 12.16 5.59 3.72
N GLU A 39 12.42 5.32 5.00
CA GLU A 39 13.56 4.51 5.43
C GLU A 39 13.43 3.06 4.93
N GLU A 40 12.26 2.47 5.10
CA GLU A 40 11.91 1.16 4.55
C GLU A 40 11.99 1.15 3.02
N LEU A 41 11.58 2.22 2.34
CA LEU A 41 11.66 2.29 0.89
C LEU A 41 13.10 2.27 0.37
N LYS A 42 14.09 2.76 1.13
CA LYS A 42 15.51 2.67 0.75
C LYS A 42 16.06 1.24 0.81
N GLU A 43 15.41 0.34 1.55
CA GLU A 43 15.76 -1.09 1.56
C GLU A 43 15.15 -1.83 0.37
N ILE A 44 14.05 -1.32 -0.19
CA ILE A 44 13.29 -1.93 -1.30
C ILE A 44 13.69 -1.35 -2.68
N ARG A 45 14.17 -0.10 -2.69
CA ARG A 45 14.52 0.66 -3.90
C ARG A 45 15.87 1.33 -3.72
N THR A 46 16.48 1.78 -4.82
CA THR A 46 17.68 2.61 -4.73
C THR A 46 17.36 3.90 -3.95
N PRO A 47 18.34 4.54 -3.28
CA PRO A 47 18.11 5.79 -2.54
C PRO A 47 17.48 6.88 -3.41
N GLN A 48 17.89 6.98 -4.67
CA GLN A 48 17.28 7.89 -5.64
C GLN A 48 15.83 7.50 -5.94
N GLY A 49 15.55 6.20 -6.13
CA GLY A 49 14.20 5.69 -6.36
C GLY A 49 13.26 5.98 -5.20
N ALA A 50 13.70 5.72 -3.96
CA ALA A 50 12.95 6.05 -2.76
C ALA A 50 12.65 7.57 -2.69
N ARG A 51 13.64 8.41 -3.03
CA ARG A 51 13.48 9.87 -3.01
C ARG A 51 12.41 10.33 -4.00
N LEU A 52 12.42 9.79 -5.23
CA LEU A 52 11.42 10.13 -6.26
C LEU A 52 9.99 9.78 -5.81
N LEU A 53 9.83 8.71 -5.04
CA LEU A 53 8.54 8.30 -4.48
C LEU A 53 8.09 9.24 -3.35
N ALA A 54 8.98 9.55 -2.41
CA ALA A 54 8.67 10.42 -1.27
C ALA A 54 8.40 11.88 -1.67
N THR A 55 9.02 12.36 -2.76
CA THR A 55 8.76 13.71 -3.29
C THR A 55 7.55 13.79 -4.21
N GLY A 56 6.85 12.68 -4.48
CA GLY A 56 5.69 12.64 -5.38
C GLY A 56 6.03 12.78 -6.86
N GLN A 57 7.32 12.77 -7.22
CA GLN A 57 7.75 12.79 -8.63
C GLN A 57 7.42 11.47 -9.35
N LYS A 58 7.27 10.38 -8.60
CA LYS A 58 6.73 9.09 -9.04
C LYS A 58 5.80 8.54 -7.96
N HIS A 59 4.81 7.75 -8.37
CA HIS A 59 3.93 7.07 -7.43
C HIS A 59 4.39 5.63 -7.21
N MET A 60 4.14 5.10 -6.02
CA MET A 60 4.45 3.71 -5.72
C MET A 60 3.61 2.77 -6.57
N SER A 61 4.24 1.78 -7.19
CA SER A 61 3.52 0.69 -7.84
C SER A 61 2.90 -0.26 -6.80
N ASN A 62 1.87 -1.02 -7.17
CA ASN A 62 1.23 -2.00 -6.28
C ASN A 62 2.26 -2.98 -5.72
N LYS A 63 3.18 -3.45 -6.56
CA LYS A 63 4.30 -4.30 -6.16
C LYS A 63 5.16 -3.67 -5.06
N THR A 64 5.48 -2.37 -5.17
CA THR A 64 6.28 -1.66 -4.16
C THR A 64 5.57 -1.59 -2.81
N ILE A 65 4.26 -1.37 -2.83
CA ILE A 65 3.43 -1.29 -1.61
C ILE A 65 3.31 -2.67 -0.95
N LEU A 66 3.20 -3.74 -1.74
CA LEU A 66 3.19 -5.11 -1.24
C LEU A 66 4.54 -5.52 -0.64
N GLU A 67 5.65 -5.16 -1.29
CA GLU A 67 7.01 -5.35 -0.74
C GLU A 67 7.17 -4.60 0.59
N LEU A 68 6.67 -3.36 0.67
CA LEU A 68 6.67 -2.55 1.88
C LEU A 68 5.84 -3.20 3.01
N ALA A 69 4.64 -3.70 2.68
CA ALA A 69 3.75 -4.37 3.63
C ALA A 69 4.31 -5.71 4.14
N ALA A 70 5.12 -6.39 3.32
CA ALA A 70 5.80 -7.61 3.72
C ALA A 70 6.96 -7.33 4.68
N MET A 71 7.64 -6.19 4.51
CA MET A 71 8.81 -5.82 5.31
C MET A 71 8.46 -5.17 6.64
N SER A 72 7.41 -4.33 6.69
CA SER A 72 7.04 -3.56 7.89
C SER A 72 5.59 -3.83 8.29
N LYS A 73 5.39 -4.23 9.56
CA LYS A 73 4.05 -4.45 10.12
C LYS A 73 3.30 -3.12 10.27
N GLU A 74 4.03 -2.08 10.62
CA GLU A 74 3.58 -0.70 10.75
C GLU A 74 3.10 -0.18 9.39
N ALA A 75 3.88 -0.41 8.33
CA ALA A 75 3.48 -0.04 6.98
C ALA A 75 2.23 -0.79 6.51
N ARG A 76 2.15 -2.11 6.79
CA ARG A 76 0.95 -2.89 6.49
C ARG A 76 -0.28 -2.38 7.24
N LYS A 77 -0.14 -2.03 8.53
CA LYS A 77 -1.23 -1.43 9.32
C LYS A 77 -1.69 -0.11 8.70
N ARG A 78 -0.75 0.73 8.32
CA ARG A 78 -1.03 2.04 7.72
C ARG A 78 -1.70 1.95 6.36
N ILE A 79 -1.28 1.00 5.52
CA ILE A 79 -1.96 0.67 4.25
C ILE A 79 -3.44 0.36 4.48
N LEU A 80 -3.74 -0.47 5.48
CA LEU A 80 -5.12 -0.84 5.81
C LEU A 80 -5.93 0.35 6.37
N GLU A 81 -5.31 1.21 7.17
CA GLU A 81 -5.96 2.43 7.69
C GLU A 81 -6.34 3.39 6.56
N LEU A 82 -5.41 3.64 5.63
CA LEU A 82 -5.67 4.52 4.48
C LEU A 82 -6.76 3.93 3.57
N ALA A 83 -6.69 2.64 3.27
CA ALA A 83 -7.70 1.99 2.45
C ALA A 83 -9.09 2.01 3.09
N LYS A 84 -9.17 1.86 4.41
CA LYS A 84 -10.43 1.97 5.15
C LYS A 84 -11.00 3.38 5.07
N ALA A 85 -10.18 4.41 5.28
CA ALA A 85 -10.61 5.80 5.18
C ALA A 85 -11.14 6.15 3.77
N GLU A 86 -10.43 5.72 2.71
CA GLU A 86 -10.89 5.95 1.34
C GLU A 86 -12.21 5.21 1.03
N ALA A 87 -12.37 3.98 1.54
CA ALA A 87 -13.62 3.24 1.38
C ALA A 87 -14.80 3.94 2.09
N GLU A 88 -14.58 4.49 3.29
CA GLU A 88 -15.58 5.27 4.03
C GLU A 88 -15.98 6.54 3.28
N GLU A 89 -15.02 7.25 2.68
CA GLU A 89 -15.29 8.41 1.82
C GLU A 89 -16.16 8.01 0.61
N VAL A 90 -15.82 6.93 -0.08
CA VAL A 90 -16.60 6.44 -1.23
C VAL A 90 -18.03 6.06 -0.82
N LEU A 91 -18.21 5.36 0.30
CA LEU A 91 -19.54 5.01 0.81
C LEU A 91 -20.38 6.26 1.12
N SER A 92 -19.76 7.31 1.66
CA SER A 92 -20.47 8.57 1.93
C SER A 92 -20.95 9.27 0.66
N VAL A 93 -20.16 9.21 -0.42
CA VAL A 93 -20.55 9.75 -1.73
C VAL A 93 -21.69 8.94 -2.33
N ILE A 94 -21.64 7.60 -2.24
CA ILE A 94 -22.72 6.72 -2.71
C ILE A 94 -24.03 7.06 -2.00
N ALA A 95 -24.02 7.18 -0.67
CA ALA A 95 -25.22 7.51 0.10
C ALA A 95 -25.81 8.88 -0.27
N ALA A 96 -24.95 9.87 -0.59
CA ALA A 96 -25.41 11.18 -1.05
C ALA A 96 -26.06 11.09 -2.44
N MET A 97 -25.48 10.30 -3.36
CA MET A 97 -26.05 10.08 -4.69
C MET A 97 -27.39 9.34 -4.63
N GLU A 98 -27.50 8.31 -3.79
CA GLU A 98 -28.76 7.55 -3.59
C GLU A 98 -29.88 8.46 -3.06
N ALA A 99 -29.57 9.39 -2.16
CA ALA A 99 -30.54 10.35 -1.62
C ALA A 99 -30.99 11.43 -2.63
N GLU A 100 -30.22 11.69 -3.69
CA GLU A 100 -30.62 12.60 -4.79
C GLU A 100 -31.54 11.90 -5.81
N GLU A 101 -31.56 10.57 -5.84
CA GLU A 101 -32.39 9.77 -6.76
C GLU A 101 -33.77 9.40 -6.18
N GLU A 102 -34.00 9.61 -4.87
CA GLU A 102 -35.29 9.45 -4.16
C GLU A 102 -36.17 10.72 -4.18
#